data_AF-A0A2P9FEJ1-F1
#
_entry.id   AF-A0A2P9FEJ1-F1
#
_cell.length_a   1.000
_cell.length_b   1.000
_cell.length_c   1.000
_cell.angle_alpha   90.00
_cell.angle_beta   90.00
_cell.angle_gamma   90.00
#
_symmetry.space_group_name_H-M   'P 1'
#
loop_
_entity.id
_entity.type
_entity.pdbx_description
1 polymer ?
#
loop_
_entity_poly.entity_id
_entity_poly.type
_entity_poly.pdbx_seq_one_letter_code
_entity_poly.pdbx_strand_id
1 'polypeptide(L)'
;MLLIEEVASRTLTTDAVRDVEADEVFVVLAGDATVRFETGDSIELTPGVVVRLQAGERTEWEVRSPCERSTPPSAETPLGR
;
A
#
# COMPACT_ATOMS: atom_id res chain seq x y z
N MET A 1 -0.43 -25.22 -11.04
CA MET A 1 0.90 -24.61 -10.83
C MET A 1 0.68 -23.11 -10.94
N LEU A 2 0.66 -22.40 -9.81
CA LEU A 2 0.49 -20.95 -9.80
C LEU A 2 1.83 -20.33 -10.24
N LEU A 3 1.80 -19.48 -11.28
CA LEU A 3 2.91 -18.61 -11.61
C LEU A 3 2.78 -17.41 -10.68
N ILE A 4 3.71 -17.25 -9.75
CA ILE A 4 3.77 -16.06 -8.92
C ILE A 4 4.63 -15.07 -9.71
N GLU A 5 4.03 -14.00 -10.24
CA GLU A 5 4.79 -12.90 -10.83
C GLU A 5 5.58 -12.16 -9.72
N GLU A 6 6.49 -11.27 -10.08
CA GLU A 6 7.50 -10.67 -9.19
C GLU A 6 6.91 -9.85 -8.01
N VAL A 7 7.59 -9.88 -6.85
CA VAL A 7 7.28 -9.00 -5.71
C VAL A 7 8.01 -7.67 -5.92
N ALA A 8 7.29 -6.56 -6.05
CA ALA A 8 7.91 -5.25 -6.12
C ALA A 8 7.96 -4.58 -4.74
N SER A 9 9.14 -4.12 -4.32
CA SER A 9 9.34 -3.30 -3.12
C SER A 9 9.61 -1.85 -3.48
N ARG A 10 9.06 -0.90 -2.71
CA ARG A 10 9.30 0.53 -2.86
C ARG A 10 9.50 1.19 -1.50
N THR A 11 10.41 2.16 -1.46
CA THR A 11 10.61 3.04 -0.30
C THR A 11 9.88 4.36 -0.51
N LEU A 12 9.12 4.78 0.50
CA LEU A 12 8.57 6.12 0.64
C LEU A 12 9.55 6.95 1.48
N THR A 13 9.93 8.12 0.97
CA THR A 13 10.73 9.09 1.71
C THR A 13 9.85 9.94 2.62
N THR A 14 10.46 10.56 3.64
CA THR A 14 9.77 11.48 4.53
C THR A 14 9.28 12.69 3.77
N ASP A 15 7.96 12.77 3.56
CA ASP A 15 7.26 13.93 3.01
C ASP A 15 5.74 13.76 3.27
N ALA A 16 4.98 14.82 3.03
CA ALA A 16 3.54 14.78 2.96
C ALA A 16 3.10 14.76 1.49
N VAL A 17 2.39 13.72 1.06
CA VAL A 17 1.93 13.58 -0.33
C VAL A 17 0.42 13.37 -0.38
N ARG A 18 -0.23 14.00 -1.36
CA ARG A 18 -1.64 13.74 -1.69
C ARG A 18 -1.72 13.00 -3.01
N ASP A 19 -2.59 12.00 -3.09
CA ASP A 19 -2.73 11.19 -4.30
C ASP A 19 -4.19 10.79 -4.56
N VAL A 20 -4.44 10.33 -5.79
CA VAL A 20 -5.63 9.58 -6.19
C VAL A 20 -5.19 8.16 -6.48
N GLU A 21 -5.66 7.23 -5.66
CA GLU A 21 -5.14 5.88 -5.63
C GLU A 21 -5.64 5.02 -6.80
N ALA A 22 -4.83 4.03 -7.17
CA ALA A 22 -5.25 2.92 -8.02
C ALA A 22 -5.66 1.72 -7.14
N ASP A 23 -6.23 0.67 -7.73
CA ASP A 23 -6.39 -0.59 -7.02
C ASP A 23 -5.02 -1.17 -6.67
N GLU A 24 -4.69 -1.13 -5.38
CA GLU A 24 -3.41 -1.60 -4.87
C GLU A 24 -3.62 -2.33 -3.53
N VAL A 25 -2.87 -3.41 -3.34
CA VAL A 25 -2.65 -4.01 -2.03
C VAL A 25 -1.17 -3.92 -1.75
N PHE A 26 -0.79 -3.57 -0.53
CA PHE A 26 0.61 -3.63 -0.11
C PHE A 26 0.74 -4.00 1.36
N VAL A 27 1.94 -4.43 1.74
CA VAL A 27 2.34 -4.64 3.13
C VAL A 27 3.45 -3.67 3.49
N VAL A 28 3.41 -3.12 4.69
CA VAL A 28 4.49 -2.31 5.26
C VAL A 28 5.54 -3.23 5.87
N LEU A 29 6.78 -3.12 5.42
CA LEU A 29 7.93 -3.92 5.90
C LEU A 29 8.74 -3.17 6.96
N ALA A 30 8.84 -1.85 6.83
CA ALA A 30 9.57 -0.98 7.76
C ALA A 30 8.99 0.45 7.72
N GLY A 31 9.24 1.24 8.77
CA GLY A 31 8.94 2.68 8.81
C GLY A 31 7.76 3.06 9.71
N ASP A 32 7.40 4.34 9.64
CA ASP A 32 6.32 4.96 10.40
C ASP A 32 5.66 6.07 9.55
N ALA A 33 4.40 5.88 9.22
CA ALA A 33 3.61 6.84 8.45
C ALA A 33 2.12 6.75 8.82
N THR A 34 1.33 7.69 8.32
CA THR A 34 -0.13 7.64 8.38
C THR A 34 -0.68 7.95 6.99
N VAL A 35 -1.67 7.19 6.55
CA VAL A 35 -2.50 7.54 5.39
C VAL A 35 -3.87 7.97 5.90
N ARG A 36 -4.33 9.15 5.48
CA ARG A 36 -5.65 9.70 5.78
C ARG A 36 -6.48 9.71 4.51
N PHE A 37 -7.71 9.26 4.59
CA PHE A 37 -8.65 9.26 3.47
C PHE A 37 -9.51 10.52 3.52
N GLU A 38 -9.99 10.99 2.37
CA GLU A 38 -10.94 12.11 2.30
C GLU A 38 -12.25 11.83 3.07
N THR A 39 -12.59 10.56 3.29
CA THR A 39 -13.72 10.12 4.14
C THR A 39 -13.53 10.41 5.62
N GLY A 40 -12.31 10.76 6.05
CA GLY A 40 -11.92 11.02 7.43
C GLY A 40 -11.29 9.82 8.15
N ASP A 41 -11.32 8.64 7.54
CA ASP A 41 -10.63 7.45 8.06
C ASP A 41 -9.12 7.61 7.96
N SER A 42 -8.37 6.92 8.82
CA SER A 42 -6.92 6.90 8.76
C SER A 42 -6.33 5.56 9.17
N ILE A 43 -5.22 5.19 8.54
CA ILE A 43 -4.47 3.96 8.85
C ILE A 43 -3.06 4.36 9.28
N GLU A 44 -2.62 3.84 10.43
CA GLU A 44 -1.22 3.88 10.83
C GLU A 44 -0.43 2.82 10.08
N LEU A 45 0.65 3.24 9.45
CA LEU A 45 1.51 2.41 8.63
C LEU A 45 2.75 2.05 9.44
N THR A 46 2.70 0.87 10.04
CA THR A 46 3.79 0.27 10.82
C THR A 46 4.09 -1.14 10.30
N PRO A 47 5.25 -1.74 10.61
CA PRO A 47 5.64 -3.04 10.07
C PRO A 47 4.58 -4.13 10.32
N GLY A 48 4.20 -4.84 9.26
CA GLY A 48 3.19 -5.89 9.27
C GLY A 48 1.77 -5.43 8.93
N VAL A 49 1.52 -4.13 8.82
CA VAL A 49 0.23 -3.61 8.36
C VAL A 49 0.03 -3.90 6.87
N VAL A 50 -1.13 -4.45 6.54
CA VAL A 50 -1.58 -4.69 5.16
C VAL A 50 -2.67 -3.70 4.82
N VAL A 51 -2.52 -3.02 3.68
CA VAL A 51 -3.45 -1.99 3.20
C VAL A 51 -4.00 -2.40 1.85
N ARG A 52 -5.28 -2.14 1.63
CA ARG A 52 -5.93 -2.19 0.32
C ARG A 52 -6.46 -0.80 0.00
N LEU A 53 -5.99 -0.22 -1.10
CA LEU A 53 -6.48 1.03 -1.67
C LEU A 53 -7.34 0.70 -2.88
N GLN A 54 -8.40 1.48 -3.07
CA GLN A 54 -9.33 1.33 -4.18
C GLN A 54 -9.14 2.45 -5.19
N ALA A 55 -9.34 2.10 -6.47
CA ALA A 55 -9.22 3.08 -7.54
C ALA A 55 -10.15 4.27 -7.30
N GLY A 56 -9.57 5.47 -7.32
CA GLY A 56 -10.27 6.75 -7.12
C GLY A 56 -10.35 7.25 -5.69
N GLU A 57 -9.88 6.48 -4.69
CA GLU A 57 -9.76 6.99 -3.32
C GLU A 57 -8.75 8.15 -3.27
N ARG A 58 -9.08 9.20 -2.51
CA ARG A 58 -8.18 10.33 -2.28
C ARG A 58 -7.54 10.21 -0.92
N THR A 59 -6.23 10.30 -0.89
CA THR A 59 -5.41 10.09 0.30
C THR A 59 -4.47 11.26 0.55
N GLU A 60 -4.14 11.44 1.83
CA GLU A 60 -3.02 12.25 2.28
C GLU A 60 -2.12 11.38 3.14
N TRP A 61 -0.87 11.25 2.72
CA TRP A 61 0.14 10.46 3.40
C TRP A 61 1.06 11.39 4.17
N GLU A 62 1.32 11.07 5.42
CA GLU A 62 2.29 11.74 6.27
C GLU A 62 3.36 10.72 6.67
N VAL A 63 4.54 10.80 6.04
CA VAL A 63 5.64 9.86 6.28
C VAL A 63 6.61 10.45 7.30
N ARG A 64 6.59 9.91 8.52
CA ARG A 64 7.43 10.38 9.64
C ARG A 64 8.82 9.73 9.65
N SER A 65 8.96 8.55 9.08
CA SER A 65 10.24 7.86 8.84
C SER A 65 10.18 7.07 7.54
N PRO A 66 11.30 6.83 6.83
CA PRO A 66 11.29 6.11 5.57
C PRO A 66 10.52 4.79 5.68
N CYS A 67 9.50 4.61 4.83
CA CYS A 67 8.64 3.45 4.85
C CYS A 67 8.99 2.52 3.70
N GLU A 68 9.36 1.28 4.00
CA GLU A 68 9.50 0.24 3.00
C GLU A 68 8.18 -0.52 2.89
N ARG A 69 7.65 -0.62 1.68
CA ARG A 69 6.43 -1.38 1.38
C ARG A 69 6.68 -2.34 0.22
N SER A 70 6.00 -3.46 0.22
CA SER A 70 5.96 -4.35 -0.94
C SER A 70 4.53 -4.61 -1.40
N THR A 71 4.37 -4.63 -2.70
CA THR A 71 3.12 -5.02 -3.35
C THR A 71 3.22 -6.53 -3.55
N PRO A 72 2.37 -7.34 -2.89
CA PRO A 72 2.34 -8.76 -3.14
C PRO A 72 1.97 -8.99 -4.61
N PRO A 73 2.49 -10.06 -5.21
CA PRO A 73 2.17 -10.39 -6.57
C PRO A 73 0.68 -10.63 -6.67
N SER A 74 0.06 -10.01 -7.68
CA SER A 74 -1.34 -10.25 -7.99
C SER A 74 -1.50 -11.75 -8.22
N ALA A 75 -2.12 -12.44 -7.26
CA ALA A 75 -2.64 -13.76 -7.53
C ALA A 75 -3.77 -13.55 -8.52
N GLU A 76 -3.52 -13.78 -9.82
CA GLU A 76 -4.60 -14.05 -10.74
C GLU A 76 -5.43 -15.14 -10.08
N THR A 77 -6.67 -14.81 -9.69
CA THR A 77 -7.58 -15.83 -9.17
C THR A 77 -7.66 -16.88 -10.26
N PRO A 78 -7.22 -18.13 -10.02
CA PRO A 78 -7.37 -19.15 -11.05
C PRO A 78 -8.87 -19.25 -11.32
N LEU A 79 -9.29 -18.79 -12.51
CA LEU A 79 -10.65 -19.02 -12.97
C LEU A 79 -10.86 -20.53 -12.91
N GLY A 80 -11.91 -20.92 -12.20
CA GLY A 80 -12.06 -22.27 -11.70
C GLY A 80 -12.03 -23.37 -12.78
N ARG A 81 -11.55 -24.53 -12.31
CA ARG A 81 -11.48 -25.89 -12.87
C ARG A 81 -10.25 -26.25 -13.67
#